data_AF-A0AAW1S7E3-F1
#
_entry.id   AF-A0AAW1S7E3-F1
#
_cell.length_a   1.000
_cell.length_b   1.000
_cell.length_c   1.000
_cell.angle_alpha   90.00
_cell.angle_beta   90.00
_cell.angle_gamma   90.00
#
_symmetry.space_group_name_H-M   'P 1'
#
loop_
_entity.id
_entity.type
_entity.pdbx_description
1 polymer ?
#
loop_
_entity_poly.entity_id
_entity_poly.type
_entity_poly.pdbx_seq_one_letter_code
_entity_poly.pdbx_strand_id
1 'polypeptide(L)'
;MLFCSNSCTVIPIMGRPLGHRLSKETKQKISRGTRKFWEERERPCSADTRERLKDAWQANREARATSISLGKARRTAEDNIKSYTGRKHSEETKQKMALAKKGRQHSEEHKLRQRIGLQPYRERRALQKSSRLEKTALEERQRIEQDASVAVRRRERVERESTLELQLLMQEVATAQRALNSWLTDYEADNDVRLSVEDVEQDHPAMYAEFLKIRDLKNRMARIQQAHADEMNPRRRTKPVQ
;
A
#
# COMPACT_ATOMS: atom_id res chain seq x y z
N MET A 1 47.33 19.68 -23.15
CA MET A 1 47.46 20.11 -21.74
C MET A 1 47.12 21.59 -21.69
N LEU A 2 45.99 21.98 -21.13
CA LEU A 2 45.61 23.39 -20.96
C LEU A 2 45.53 23.67 -19.46
N PHE A 3 46.49 24.44 -18.96
CA PHE A 3 46.50 25.00 -17.62
C PHE A 3 45.51 26.17 -17.58
N CYS A 4 44.48 26.06 -16.74
CA CYS A 4 43.58 27.18 -16.43
C CYS A 4 44.04 27.79 -15.09
N SER A 5 44.61 28.97 -15.17
CA SER A 5 45.03 29.82 -14.06
C SER A 5 43.80 30.50 -13.43
N ASN A 6 43.29 29.92 -12.34
CA ASN A 6 42.32 30.58 -11.48
C ASN A 6 43.05 31.47 -10.45
N SER A 7 42.92 32.78 -10.63
CA SER A 7 43.27 33.80 -9.66
C SER A 7 42.31 33.74 -8.47
N CYS A 8 42.77 33.15 -7.36
CA CYS A 8 42.09 33.23 -6.07
C CYS A 8 42.21 34.66 -5.51
N THR A 9 41.10 35.40 -5.53
CA THR A 9 40.91 36.59 -4.71
C THR A 9 40.75 36.19 -3.25
N VAL A 10 41.80 36.41 -2.46
CA VAL A 10 41.78 36.27 -1.00
C VAL A 10 40.93 37.41 -0.43
N ILE A 11 39.72 37.10 0.02
CA ILE A 11 38.89 38.03 0.78
C ILE A 11 39.45 38.07 2.22
N PRO A 12 39.90 39.24 2.72
CA PRO A 12 40.34 39.36 4.10
C PRO A 12 39.14 39.19 5.04
N ILE A 13 39.17 38.12 5.83
CA ILE A 13 38.20 37.87 6.90
C ILE A 13 38.47 38.89 8.01
N MET A 14 37.67 39.95 8.02
CA MET A 14 37.62 40.94 9.09
C MET A 14 37.35 40.25 10.44
N GLY A 15 38.28 40.45 11.38
CA GLY A 15 38.08 40.46 12.84
C GLY A 15 37.22 39.36 13.45
N ARG A 16 37.83 38.26 13.90
CA ARG A 16 37.22 37.42 14.93
C ARG A 16 37.13 38.26 16.23
N PRO A 17 35.94 38.43 16.84
CA PRO A 17 35.84 39.09 18.13
C PRO A 17 36.67 38.31 19.15
N LEU A 18 37.49 39.06 19.91
CA LEU A 18 38.31 38.54 21.00
C LEU A 18 37.40 37.76 21.95
N GLY A 19 37.49 36.42 21.90
CA GLY A 19 36.71 35.55 22.74
C GLY A 19 37.05 35.85 24.20
N HIS A 20 36.12 36.46 24.93
CA HIS A 20 36.21 36.58 26.37
C HIS A 20 36.44 35.17 26.94
N ARG A 21 37.60 34.97 27.56
CA ARG A 21 37.91 33.72 28.27
C ARG A 21 36.86 33.57 29.37
N LEU A 22 35.88 32.72 29.13
CA LEU A 22 34.91 32.32 30.13
C LEU A 22 35.66 31.82 31.37
N SER A 23 35.27 32.31 32.54
CA SER A 23 35.83 31.86 33.81
C SER A 23 35.63 30.34 33.96
N LYS A 24 36.47 29.69 34.77
CA LYS A 24 36.35 28.25 35.06
C LYS A 24 34.94 27.90 35.57
N GLU A 25 34.33 28.81 36.33
CA GLU A 25 32.98 28.64 36.86
C GLU A 25 31.90 28.68 35.75
N THR A 26 32.00 29.61 34.80
CA THR A 26 31.05 29.67 33.67
C THR A 26 31.18 28.46 32.76
N LYS A 27 32.41 27.98 32.51
CA LYS A 27 32.63 26.73 31.77
C LYS A 27 32.02 25.53 32.49
N GLN A 28 32.13 25.46 33.82
CA GLN A 28 31.54 24.39 34.62
C GLN A 28 30.01 24.45 34.65
N LYS A 29 29.42 25.66 34.71
CA LYS A 29 27.97 25.86 34.59
C LYS A 29 27.44 25.43 33.22
N ILE A 30 28.13 25.81 32.14
CA ILE A 30 27.79 25.35 30.77
C ILE A 30 27.89 23.83 30.68
N SER A 31 28.98 23.24 31.19
CA SER A 31 29.17 21.78 31.19
C SER A 31 28.11 21.02 31.98
N ARG A 32 27.68 21.52 33.14
CA ARG A 32 26.61 20.90 33.94
C ARG A 32 25.23 21.09 33.29
N GLY A 33 24.97 22.26 32.70
CA GLY A 33 23.74 22.54 31.97
C GLY A 33 23.59 21.69 30.72
N THR A 34 24.67 21.52 29.93
CA THR A 34 24.63 20.68 28.73
C THR A 34 24.48 19.20 29.08
N ARG A 35 25.12 18.71 30.14
CA ARG A 35 25.00 17.30 30.55
C ARG A 35 23.58 16.94 30.97
N LYS A 36 22.93 17.77 31.82
CA LYS A 36 21.51 17.56 32.18
C LYS A 36 20.60 17.61 30.96
N PHE A 37 20.84 18.55 30.06
CA PHE A 37 20.07 18.66 28.81
C PHE A 37 20.20 17.42 27.92
N TRP A 38 21.36 16.75 27.88
CA TRP A 38 21.55 15.51 27.13
C TRP A 38 20.94 14.29 27.85
N GLU A 39 21.11 14.17 29.17
CA GLU A 39 20.51 13.08 29.97
C GLU A 39 18.97 13.10 29.94
N GLU A 40 18.35 14.29 29.92
CA GLU A 40 16.89 14.44 29.83
C GLU A 40 16.37 14.14 28.41
N ARG A 41 17.24 14.28 27.41
CA ARG A 41 16.96 14.03 25.98
C ARG A 41 17.23 12.58 25.56
N GLU A 42 17.97 11.82 26.37
CA GLU A 42 18.21 10.39 26.21
C GLU A 42 17.13 9.51 26.84
N ARG A 43 16.05 10.08 27.39
CA ARG A 43 14.86 9.29 27.70
C ARG A 43 14.45 8.55 26.42
N PRO A 44 14.45 7.21 26.40
CA PRO A 44 14.06 6.46 25.22
C PRO A 44 12.64 6.90 24.88
N CYS A 45 12.50 7.55 23.71
CA CYS A 45 11.18 7.81 23.15
C CYS A 45 10.38 6.51 23.24
N SER A 46 9.14 6.60 23.74
CA SER A 46 8.22 5.47 23.70
C SER A 46 8.18 4.90 22.27
N ALA A 47 7.94 3.59 22.14
CA ALA A 47 7.89 2.93 20.83
C ALA A 47 7.00 3.71 19.85
N ASP A 48 5.84 4.18 20.32
CA ASP A 48 4.90 5.04 19.59
C ASP A 48 5.53 6.34 19.10
N THR A 49 6.33 7.02 19.91
CA THR A 49 6.97 8.29 19.52
C THR A 49 8.05 8.03 18.47
N ARG A 50 8.75 6.90 18.57
CA ARG A 50 9.74 6.48 17.57
C ARG A 50 9.08 6.14 16.23
N GLU A 51 7.91 5.50 16.25
CA GLU A 51 7.13 5.18 15.05
C GLU A 51 6.61 6.46 14.38
N ARG A 52 5.98 7.37 15.15
CA ARG A 52 5.54 8.68 14.64
C ARG A 52 6.65 9.50 13.99
N LEU A 53 7.87 9.45 14.55
CA LEU A 53 9.03 10.12 13.97
C LEU A 53 9.51 9.48 12.66
N LYS A 54 9.41 8.14 12.54
CA LYS A 54 9.72 7.44 11.28
C LYS A 54 8.73 7.81 10.19
N ASP A 55 7.44 7.84 10.50
CA ASP A 55 6.38 8.22 9.56
C ASP A 55 6.53 9.68 9.13
N ALA A 56 6.74 10.58 10.08
CA ALA A 56 6.99 11.99 9.79
C ALA A 56 8.24 12.18 8.91
N TRP A 57 9.30 11.40 9.14
CA TRP A 57 10.51 11.44 8.31
C TRP A 57 10.26 10.91 6.90
N GLN A 58 9.54 9.80 6.76
CA GLN A 58 9.15 9.25 5.46
C GLN A 58 8.26 10.23 4.67
N ALA A 59 7.22 10.78 5.31
CA ALA A 59 6.34 11.78 4.71
C ALA A 59 7.11 13.02 4.23
N ASN A 60 8.08 13.50 5.02
CA ASN A 60 8.90 14.65 4.64
C ASN A 60 9.87 14.31 3.50
N ARG A 61 10.41 13.08 3.46
CA ARG A 61 11.23 12.58 2.35
C ARG A 61 10.43 12.48 1.06
N GLU A 62 9.21 11.99 1.12
CA GLU A 62 8.29 11.92 -0.03
C GLU A 62 7.88 13.31 -0.51
N ALA A 63 7.51 14.21 0.40
CA ALA A 63 7.20 15.61 0.08
C ALA A 63 8.41 16.34 -0.55
N ARG A 64 9.63 16.06 -0.10
CA ARG A 64 10.85 16.58 -0.75
C ARG A 64 11.03 15.98 -2.14
N ALA A 65 10.84 14.67 -2.32
CA ALA A 65 10.94 14.02 -3.62
C ALA A 65 9.94 14.59 -4.64
N THR A 66 8.69 14.82 -4.23
CA THR A 66 7.66 15.45 -5.07
C THR A 66 7.97 16.93 -5.34
N SER A 67 8.45 17.69 -4.35
CA SER A 67 8.86 19.08 -4.58
C SER A 67 10.07 19.20 -5.51
N ILE A 68 11.01 18.24 -5.45
CA ILE A 68 12.19 18.20 -6.32
C ILE A 68 11.78 17.83 -7.74
N SER A 69 10.85 16.88 -7.92
CA SER A 69 10.36 16.52 -9.26
C SER A 69 9.56 17.66 -9.90
N LEU A 70 8.68 18.32 -9.15
CA LEU A 70 7.91 19.48 -9.61
C LEU A 70 8.78 20.72 -9.82
N GLY A 71 9.71 20.99 -8.89
CA GLY A 71 10.61 22.15 -8.91
C GLY A 71 11.67 22.07 -10.00
N LYS A 72 12.23 20.87 -10.27
CA LYS A 72 13.13 20.66 -11.41
C LYS A 72 12.39 20.77 -12.74
N ALA A 73 11.13 20.30 -12.83
CA ALA A 73 10.33 20.48 -14.04
C ALA A 73 10.02 21.95 -14.32
N ARG A 74 9.72 22.75 -13.29
CA ARG A 74 9.32 24.15 -13.47
C ARG A 74 10.49 25.11 -13.71
N ARG A 75 11.60 24.98 -12.97
CA ARG A 75 12.78 25.84 -13.15
C ARG A 75 13.51 25.54 -14.46
N THR A 76 13.60 24.28 -14.88
CA THR A 76 14.30 23.97 -16.14
C THR A 76 13.52 24.39 -17.38
N ALA A 77 12.19 24.43 -17.35
CA ALA A 77 11.43 24.90 -18.52
C ALA A 77 11.54 26.42 -18.68
N GLU A 78 11.27 27.21 -17.64
CA GLU A 78 11.27 28.68 -17.74
C GLU A 78 12.69 29.26 -17.83
N ASP A 79 13.65 28.73 -17.07
CA ASP A 79 15.04 29.21 -17.13
C ASP A 79 15.76 28.69 -18.39
N ASN A 80 15.41 27.52 -18.94
CA ASN A 80 15.86 27.18 -20.29
C ASN A 80 15.16 28.02 -21.36
N ILE A 81 13.88 28.37 -21.23
CA ILE A 81 13.23 29.25 -22.20
C ILE A 81 13.91 30.63 -22.20
N LYS A 82 14.23 31.19 -21.03
CA LYS A 82 14.96 32.47 -20.93
C LYS A 82 16.42 32.39 -21.35
N SER A 83 17.11 31.26 -21.13
CA SER A 83 18.51 31.09 -21.53
C SER A 83 18.69 30.67 -23.01
N TYR A 84 17.72 29.97 -23.59
CA TYR A 84 17.69 29.61 -25.02
C TYR A 84 17.04 30.66 -25.92
N THR A 85 16.35 31.65 -25.36
CA THR A 85 16.13 32.90 -26.10
C THR A 85 17.47 33.63 -26.20
N GLY A 86 18.33 33.17 -27.10
CA GLY A 86 19.45 33.96 -27.60
C GLY A 86 18.95 35.35 -28.01
N ARG A 87 19.87 36.33 -28.08
CA ARG A 87 19.55 37.73 -28.43
C ARG A 87 18.47 37.77 -29.52
N LYS A 88 17.33 38.40 -29.22
CA LYS A 88 16.23 38.52 -30.19
C LYS A 88 16.80 39.14 -31.47
N HIS A 89 16.82 38.36 -32.55
CA HIS A 89 17.26 38.85 -33.85
C HIS A 89 16.29 39.94 -34.31
N SER A 90 16.83 41.03 -34.86
CA SER A 90 16.01 42.03 -35.56
C SER A 90 15.24 41.38 -36.71
N GLU A 91 14.10 41.95 -37.07
CA GLU A 91 13.28 41.45 -38.19
C GLU A 91 14.09 41.36 -39.50
N GLU A 92 14.98 42.33 -39.75
CA GLU A 92 15.91 42.28 -40.89
C GLU A 92 16.83 41.05 -40.87
N THR A 93 17.34 40.67 -39.69
CA THR A 93 18.23 39.50 -39.55
C THR A 93 17.45 38.21 -39.75
N LYS A 94 16.21 38.12 -39.25
CA LYS A 94 15.33 36.98 -39.50
C LYS A 94 15.02 36.82 -40.98
N GLN A 95 14.72 37.92 -41.68
CA GLN A 95 14.50 37.91 -43.13
C GLN A 95 15.75 37.44 -43.88
N LYS A 96 16.94 37.94 -43.53
CA LYS A 96 18.21 37.49 -44.14
C LYS A 96 18.47 36.00 -43.92
N MET A 97 18.24 35.48 -42.71
CA MET A 97 18.38 34.04 -42.43
C MET A 97 17.33 33.20 -43.17
N ALA A 98 16.09 33.68 -43.27
CA ALA A 98 15.03 33.00 -44.00
C ALA A 98 15.34 32.93 -45.50
N LEU A 99 15.78 34.04 -46.10
CA LEU A 99 16.22 34.10 -47.50
C LEU A 99 17.44 33.21 -47.75
N ALA A 100 18.43 33.19 -46.84
CA ALA A 100 19.60 32.33 -46.96
C ALA A 100 19.27 30.82 -46.88
N LYS A 101 18.15 30.45 -46.23
CA LYS A 101 17.65 29.07 -46.17
C LYS A 101 16.74 28.74 -47.36
N LYS A 102 16.05 29.73 -47.93
CA LYS A 102 15.15 29.56 -49.06
C LYS A 102 15.97 29.14 -50.30
N GLY A 103 15.77 27.91 -50.76
CA GLY A 103 16.48 27.33 -51.91
C GLY A 103 17.43 26.18 -51.58
N ARG A 104 17.72 25.92 -50.30
CA ARG A 104 18.44 24.69 -49.91
C ARG A 104 17.46 23.51 -49.86
N GLN A 105 17.26 22.84 -50.98
CA GLN A 105 16.60 21.54 -51.00
C GLN A 105 17.62 20.45 -50.65
N HIS A 106 17.34 19.66 -49.64
CA HIS A 106 18.12 18.44 -49.39
C HIS A 106 17.85 17.46 -50.53
N SER A 107 18.90 16.97 -51.17
CA SER A 107 18.80 15.89 -52.15
C SER A 107 18.16 14.65 -51.51
N GLU A 108 17.49 13.83 -52.33
CA GLU A 108 16.92 12.56 -51.87
C GLU A 108 17.97 11.65 -51.23
N GLU A 109 19.20 11.67 -51.75
CA GLU A 109 20.33 10.95 -51.16
C GLU A 109 20.64 11.41 -49.73
N HIS A 110 20.61 12.72 -49.46
CA HIS A 110 20.84 13.26 -48.12
C HIS A 110 19.73 12.83 -47.15
N LYS A 111 18.46 12.86 -47.59
CA LYS A 111 17.31 12.39 -46.79
C LYS A 111 17.43 10.89 -46.49
N LEU A 112 17.87 10.10 -47.47
CA LEU A 112 18.08 8.67 -47.30
C LEU A 112 19.19 8.38 -46.27
N ARG A 113 20.35 9.05 -46.38
CA ARG A 113 21.43 8.95 -45.39
C ARG A 113 20.98 9.34 -43.98
N GLN A 114 20.17 10.40 -43.84
CA GLN A 114 19.59 10.76 -42.53
C GLN A 114 18.65 9.66 -42.01
N ARG A 115 17.81 9.07 -42.87
CA ARG A 115 16.89 7.99 -42.47
C ARG A 115 17.65 6.76 -42.00
N ILE A 116 18.66 6.32 -42.76
CA ILE A 116 19.52 5.18 -42.43
C ILE A 116 20.31 5.45 -41.15
N GLY A 117 20.94 6.63 -41.03
CA GLY A 117 21.69 7.00 -39.82
C GLY A 117 20.84 7.04 -38.55
N LEU A 118 19.54 7.34 -38.67
CA LEU A 118 18.59 7.37 -37.55
C LEU A 118 17.90 6.02 -37.26
N GLN A 119 17.98 5.03 -38.15
CA GLN A 119 17.39 3.70 -37.92
C GLN A 119 17.87 3.04 -36.62
N PRO A 120 19.17 2.90 -36.32
CA PRO A 120 19.63 2.24 -35.10
C PRO A 120 19.16 2.96 -33.83
N TYR A 121 18.98 4.29 -33.89
CA TYR A 121 18.42 5.06 -32.78
C TYR A 121 16.92 4.80 -32.59
N ARG A 122 16.15 4.72 -33.68
CA ARG A 122 14.71 4.39 -33.64
C ARG A 122 14.49 2.98 -33.10
N GLU A 123 15.27 2.02 -33.57
CA GLU A 123 15.23 0.63 -33.10
C GLU A 123 15.59 0.53 -31.62
N ARG A 124 16.68 1.17 -31.17
CA ARG A 124 17.05 1.21 -29.75
C ARG A 124 15.95 1.83 -28.90
N ARG A 125 15.31 2.90 -29.36
CA ARG A 125 14.19 3.54 -28.66
C ARG A 125 12.95 2.65 -28.63
N ALA A 126 12.66 1.92 -29.70
CA ALA A 126 11.57 0.95 -29.76
C ALA A 126 11.81 -0.22 -28.79
N LEU A 127 13.02 -0.79 -28.76
CA LEU A 127 13.43 -1.84 -27.84
C LEU A 127 13.38 -1.39 -26.37
N GLN A 128 13.81 -0.17 -26.07
CA GLN A 128 13.66 0.39 -24.73
C GLN A 128 12.19 0.55 -24.33
N LYS A 129 11.33 0.97 -25.27
CA LYS A 129 9.90 1.10 -25.03
C LYS A 129 9.26 -0.27 -24.80
N SER A 130 9.57 -1.28 -25.62
CA SER A 130 9.03 -2.64 -25.46
C SER A 130 9.50 -3.26 -24.15
N SER A 131 10.79 -3.13 -23.80
CA SER A 131 11.34 -3.63 -22.53
C SER A 131 10.66 -3.01 -21.30
N ARG A 132 10.33 -1.70 -21.35
CA ARG A 132 9.55 -1.05 -20.28
C ARG A 132 8.13 -1.61 -20.17
N LEU A 133 7.45 -1.79 -21.30
CA LEU A 133 6.10 -2.35 -21.33
C LEU A 133 6.06 -3.79 -20.84
N GLU A 134 7.06 -4.59 -21.22
CA GLU A 134 7.22 -5.96 -20.74
C GLU A 134 7.44 -6.01 -19.23
N LYS A 135 8.31 -5.14 -18.70
CA LYS A 135 8.53 -5.02 -17.26
C LYS A 135 7.23 -4.65 -16.52
N THR A 136 6.47 -3.66 -17.01
CA THR A 136 5.21 -3.27 -16.39
C THR A 136 4.17 -4.39 -16.46
N ALA A 137 4.11 -5.13 -17.57
CA ALA A 137 3.18 -6.25 -17.72
C ALA A 137 3.55 -7.41 -16.77
N LEU A 138 4.84 -7.66 -16.54
CA LEU A 138 5.29 -8.67 -15.59
C LEU A 138 4.96 -8.27 -14.14
N GLU A 139 5.17 -7.01 -13.78
CA GLU A 139 4.78 -6.47 -12.47
C GLU A 139 3.25 -6.57 -12.26
N GLU A 140 2.45 -6.29 -13.28
CA GLU A 140 0.98 -6.42 -13.22
C GLU A 140 0.54 -7.88 -13.05
N ARG A 141 1.16 -8.83 -13.79
CA ARG A 141 0.89 -10.26 -13.62
C ARG A 141 1.22 -10.74 -12.20
N GLN A 142 2.35 -10.30 -11.65
CA GLN A 142 2.74 -10.64 -10.28
C GLN A 142 1.74 -10.10 -9.24
N ARG A 143 1.22 -8.89 -9.44
CA ARG A 143 0.16 -8.33 -8.58
C ARG A 143 -1.11 -9.16 -8.65
N ILE A 144 -1.57 -9.52 -9.85
CA ILE A 144 -2.77 -10.36 -10.04
C ILE A 144 -2.58 -11.72 -9.37
N GLU A 145 -1.40 -12.33 -9.49
CA GLU A 145 -1.07 -13.60 -8.85
C GLU A 145 -1.05 -13.51 -7.31
N GLN A 146 -0.50 -12.43 -6.76
CA GLN A 146 -0.51 -12.15 -5.32
C GLN A 146 -1.94 -11.94 -4.80
N ASP A 147 -2.74 -11.14 -5.50
CA ASP A 147 -4.14 -10.88 -5.15
C ASP A 147 -4.98 -12.16 -5.21
N ALA A 148 -4.77 -12.99 -6.24
CA ALA A 148 -5.39 -14.31 -6.34
C ALA A 148 -5.00 -15.22 -5.17
N SER A 149 -3.72 -15.23 -4.79
CA SER A 149 -3.22 -16.02 -3.65
C SER A 149 -3.84 -15.56 -2.32
N VAL A 150 -3.99 -14.25 -2.12
CA VAL A 150 -4.67 -13.68 -0.95
C VAL A 150 -6.15 -14.05 -0.94
N ALA A 151 -6.81 -14.00 -2.09
CA ALA A 151 -8.21 -14.38 -2.22
C ALA A 151 -8.44 -15.87 -1.87
N VAL A 152 -7.55 -16.77 -2.33
CA VAL A 152 -7.60 -18.19 -1.97
C VAL A 152 -7.44 -18.39 -0.46
N ARG A 153 -6.43 -17.77 0.17
CA ARG A 153 -6.22 -17.87 1.63
C ARG A 153 -7.41 -17.36 2.45
N ARG A 154 -8.08 -16.31 1.98
CA ARG A 154 -9.30 -15.80 2.63
C ARG A 154 -10.45 -16.81 2.55
N ARG A 155 -10.65 -17.44 1.38
CA ARG A 155 -11.66 -18.50 1.22
C ARG A 155 -11.36 -19.70 2.12
N GLU A 156 -10.13 -20.19 2.13
CA GLU A 156 -9.72 -21.29 3.00
C GLU A 156 -9.96 -20.99 4.48
N ARG A 157 -9.72 -19.74 4.93
CA ARG A 157 -10.01 -19.34 6.32
C ARG A 157 -11.51 -19.43 6.62
N VAL A 158 -12.35 -18.88 5.75
CA VAL A 158 -13.82 -18.91 5.92
C VAL A 158 -14.35 -20.35 5.92
N GLU A 159 -13.81 -21.22 5.06
CA GLU A 159 -14.15 -22.65 5.04
C GLU A 159 -13.75 -23.35 6.35
N ARG A 160 -12.55 -23.08 6.87
CA ARG A 160 -12.10 -23.61 8.18
C ARG A 160 -12.98 -23.10 9.32
N GLU A 161 -13.32 -21.82 9.34
CA GLU A 161 -14.19 -21.24 10.36
C GLU A 161 -15.60 -21.86 10.31
N SER A 162 -16.16 -22.02 9.11
CA SER A 162 -17.50 -22.62 8.91
C SER A 162 -17.54 -24.10 9.32
N THR A 163 -16.49 -24.86 9.00
CA THR A 163 -16.39 -26.28 9.40
C THR A 163 -16.25 -26.44 10.91
N LEU A 164 -15.47 -25.58 11.57
CA LEU A 164 -15.39 -25.56 13.03
C LEU A 164 -16.72 -25.17 13.67
N GLU A 165 -17.44 -24.18 13.14
CA GLU A 165 -18.77 -23.80 13.62
C GLU A 165 -19.76 -24.98 13.50
N LEU A 166 -19.76 -25.69 12.38
CA LEU A 166 -20.59 -26.89 12.20
C LEU A 166 -20.23 -27.99 13.21
N GLN A 167 -18.95 -28.24 13.47
CA GLN A 167 -18.52 -29.23 14.46
C GLN A 167 -19.00 -28.87 15.87
N LEU A 168 -18.88 -27.60 16.26
CA LEU A 168 -19.36 -27.11 17.55
C LEU A 168 -20.89 -27.28 17.68
N LEU A 169 -21.64 -26.86 16.66
CA LEU A 169 -23.10 -27.02 16.65
C LEU A 169 -23.52 -28.50 16.72
N MET A 170 -22.83 -29.39 16.00
CA MET A 170 -23.08 -30.83 16.08
C MET A 170 -22.84 -31.36 17.51
N GLN A 171 -21.79 -30.91 18.18
CA GLN A 171 -21.50 -31.27 19.57
C GLN A 171 -22.55 -30.74 20.54
N GLU A 172 -23.00 -29.50 20.36
CA GLU A 172 -24.09 -28.89 21.15
C GLU A 172 -25.41 -29.65 20.98
N VAL A 173 -25.79 -29.98 19.74
CA VAL A 173 -26.98 -30.80 19.47
C VAL A 173 -26.85 -32.18 20.13
N ALA A 174 -25.69 -32.83 20.03
CA ALA A 174 -25.47 -34.14 20.62
C ALA A 174 -25.47 -34.14 22.16
N THR A 175 -25.02 -33.05 22.79
CA THR A 175 -25.06 -32.91 24.26
C THR A 175 -26.48 -32.62 24.73
N ALA A 176 -27.18 -31.68 24.10
CA ALA A 176 -28.57 -31.36 24.41
C ALA A 176 -29.51 -32.56 24.20
N GLN A 177 -29.34 -33.31 23.10
CA GLN A 177 -30.12 -34.51 22.84
C GLN A 177 -29.87 -35.61 23.89
N ARG A 178 -28.63 -35.79 24.35
CA ARG A 178 -28.32 -36.73 25.43
C ARG A 178 -28.97 -36.32 26.75
N ALA A 179 -28.93 -35.03 27.10
CA ALA A 179 -29.58 -34.52 28.30
C ALA A 179 -31.10 -34.73 28.25
N LEU A 180 -31.74 -34.40 27.12
CA LEU A 180 -33.18 -34.60 26.90
C LEU A 180 -33.57 -36.08 27.00
N ASN A 181 -32.82 -36.97 26.35
CA ASN A 181 -33.10 -38.41 26.39
C ASN A 181 -32.91 -38.99 27.79
N SER A 182 -31.90 -38.54 28.55
CA SER A 182 -31.69 -38.95 29.94
C SER A 182 -32.89 -38.56 30.79
N TRP A 183 -33.30 -37.28 30.72
CA TRP A 183 -34.46 -36.79 31.46
C TRP A 183 -35.74 -37.56 31.11
N LEU A 184 -36.00 -37.80 29.82
CA LEU A 184 -37.15 -38.60 29.38
C LEU A 184 -37.12 -40.00 29.98
N THR A 185 -35.95 -40.66 29.95
CA THR A 185 -35.80 -42.03 30.49
C THR A 185 -36.07 -42.06 32.00
N ASP A 186 -35.53 -41.10 32.74
CA ASP A 186 -35.73 -41.00 34.19
C ASP A 186 -37.21 -40.74 34.52
N TYR A 187 -37.86 -39.83 33.77
CA TYR A 187 -39.27 -39.51 33.96
C TYR A 187 -40.20 -40.69 33.64
N GLU A 188 -39.97 -41.39 32.52
CA GLU A 188 -40.78 -42.55 32.13
C GLU A 188 -40.64 -43.68 33.17
N ALA A 189 -39.44 -43.88 33.72
CA ALA A 189 -39.19 -44.87 34.77
C ALA A 189 -39.90 -44.53 36.09
N ASP A 190 -39.90 -43.26 36.50
CA ASP A 190 -40.50 -42.82 37.76
C ASP A 190 -42.04 -42.81 37.71
N ASN A 191 -42.64 -42.61 36.53
CA ASN A 191 -44.08 -42.43 36.38
C ASN A 191 -44.82 -43.60 35.71
N ASP A 192 -44.10 -44.58 35.15
CA ASP A 192 -44.68 -45.70 34.37
C ASP A 192 -45.59 -45.22 33.22
N VAL A 193 -45.24 -44.08 32.63
CA VAL A 193 -45.95 -43.45 31.50
C VAL A 193 -44.96 -43.19 30.38
N ARG A 194 -45.41 -43.37 29.13
CA ARG A 194 -44.66 -42.97 27.93
C ARG A 194 -45.14 -41.59 27.48
N LEU A 195 -44.25 -40.59 27.46
CA LEU A 195 -44.60 -39.22 27.10
C LEU A 195 -44.62 -39.03 25.57
N SER A 196 -45.66 -38.40 25.04
CA SER A 196 -45.64 -37.81 23.69
C SER A 196 -44.99 -36.43 23.70
N VAL A 197 -44.67 -35.89 22.52
CA VAL A 197 -44.10 -34.54 22.41
C VAL A 197 -45.13 -33.50 22.86
N GLU A 198 -46.40 -33.75 22.57
CA GLU A 198 -47.54 -32.93 22.97
C GLU A 198 -47.70 -32.89 24.49
N ASP A 199 -47.51 -34.02 25.18
CA ASP A 199 -47.57 -34.07 26.66
C ASP A 199 -46.42 -33.27 27.30
N VAL A 200 -45.22 -33.32 26.71
CA VAL A 200 -44.06 -32.53 27.17
C VAL A 200 -44.31 -31.03 26.98
N GLU A 201 -44.99 -30.63 25.91
CA GLU A 201 -45.34 -29.23 25.65
C GLU A 201 -46.31 -28.68 26.70
N GLN A 202 -47.31 -29.48 27.08
CA GLN A 202 -48.37 -29.06 27.99
C GLN A 202 -47.94 -29.10 29.46
N ASP A 203 -47.28 -30.18 29.88
CA ASP A 203 -47.03 -30.46 31.30
C ASP A 203 -45.60 -30.08 31.75
N HIS A 204 -44.65 -29.99 30.82
CA HIS A 204 -43.22 -29.79 31.10
C HIS A 204 -42.59 -28.66 30.26
N PRO A 205 -43.01 -27.39 30.43
CA PRO A 205 -42.58 -26.28 29.57
C PRO A 205 -41.07 -26.04 29.58
N ALA A 206 -40.37 -26.35 30.68
CA ALA A 206 -38.92 -26.24 30.76
C ALA A 206 -38.21 -27.25 29.82
N MET A 207 -38.73 -28.47 29.70
CA MET A 207 -38.18 -29.48 28.80
C MET A 207 -38.56 -29.21 27.35
N TYR A 208 -39.77 -28.71 27.12
CA TYR A 208 -40.16 -28.23 25.80
C TYR A 208 -39.23 -27.10 25.30
N ALA A 209 -38.79 -26.21 26.19
CA ALA A 209 -37.81 -25.18 25.85
C ALA A 209 -36.46 -25.77 25.37
N GLU A 210 -35.96 -26.83 26.01
CA GLU A 210 -34.74 -27.53 25.54
C GLU A 210 -34.97 -28.26 24.19
N PHE A 211 -36.18 -28.80 23.95
CA PHE A 211 -36.54 -29.34 22.64
C PHE A 211 -36.52 -28.28 21.54
N LEU A 212 -37.09 -27.09 21.79
CA LEU A 212 -37.05 -25.96 20.87
C LEU A 212 -35.62 -25.50 20.59
N LYS A 213 -34.76 -25.46 21.61
CA LYS A 213 -33.33 -25.15 21.45
C LYS A 213 -32.62 -26.15 20.53
N ILE A 214 -32.87 -27.46 20.67
CA ILE A 214 -32.33 -28.47 19.76
C ILE A 214 -32.81 -28.23 18.31
N ARG A 215 -34.09 -27.91 18.12
CA ARG A 215 -34.67 -27.58 16.81
C ARG A 215 -34.00 -26.36 16.19
N ASP A 216 -33.78 -25.31 16.97
CA ASP A 216 -33.12 -24.08 16.50
C ASP A 216 -31.64 -24.31 16.13
N LEU A 217 -30.92 -25.09 16.93
CA LEU A 217 -29.54 -25.49 16.61
C LEU A 217 -29.48 -26.30 15.30
N LYS A 218 -30.40 -27.25 15.10
CA LYS A 218 -30.50 -28.01 13.84
C LYS A 218 -30.82 -27.10 12.65
N ASN A 219 -31.73 -26.13 12.81
CA ASN A 219 -32.05 -25.15 11.78
C ASN A 219 -30.85 -24.27 11.43
N ARG A 220 -30.09 -23.81 12.43
CA ARG A 220 -28.85 -23.04 12.22
C ARG A 220 -27.81 -23.87 11.46
N MET A 221 -27.61 -25.12 11.85
CA MET A 221 -26.71 -26.05 11.15
C MET A 221 -27.12 -26.22 9.68
N ALA A 222 -28.42 -26.40 9.40
CA ALA A 222 -28.93 -26.51 8.03
C ALA A 222 -28.68 -25.23 7.20
N ARG A 223 -28.82 -24.03 7.80
CA ARG A 223 -28.51 -22.76 7.12
C ARG A 223 -27.04 -22.64 6.76
N ILE A 224 -26.13 -23.02 7.66
CA ILE A 224 -24.69 -22.99 7.40
C ILE A 224 -24.31 -24.00 6.31
N GLN A 225 -24.89 -25.21 6.34
CA GLN A 225 -24.70 -26.21 5.28
C GLN A 225 -25.19 -25.71 3.92
N GLN A 226 -26.36 -25.08 3.88
CA GLN A 226 -26.91 -24.50 2.65
C GLN A 226 -26.04 -23.36 2.13
N ALA A 227 -25.59 -22.46 3.00
CA ALA A 227 -24.68 -21.37 2.64
C ALA A 227 -23.37 -21.92 2.05
N HIS A 228 -22.76 -22.91 2.71
CA HIS A 228 -21.56 -23.58 2.20
C HIS A 228 -21.80 -24.26 0.85
N ALA A 229 -22.94 -24.92 0.65
CA ALA A 229 -23.31 -25.53 -0.63
C ALA A 229 -23.49 -24.49 -1.74
N ASP A 230 -24.09 -23.33 -1.44
CA ASP A 230 -24.26 -22.23 -2.39
C ASP A 230 -22.92 -21.53 -2.70
N GLU A 231 -21.98 -21.46 -1.74
CA GLU A 231 -20.63 -20.95 -1.99
C GLU A 231 -19.80 -21.86 -2.90
N MET A 232 -19.93 -23.18 -2.70
CA MET A 232 -19.23 -24.20 -3.49
C MET A 232 -19.81 -24.41 -4.90
N ASN A 233 -20.96 -23.79 -5.23
CA ASN A 233 -21.58 -23.90 -6.55
C ASN A 233 -21.27 -22.66 -7.43
N PRO A 234 -20.17 -22.65 -8.20
CA PRO A 234 -19.78 -21.49 -9.00
C PRO A 234 -20.82 -21.14 -10.09
N ARG A 235 -21.65 -22.10 -10.52
CA ARG A 235 -22.66 -21.90 -11.58
C ARG A 235 -23.84 -21.03 -11.14
N ARG A 236 -24.07 -20.87 -9.84
CA ARG A 236 -25.19 -20.04 -9.32
C ARG A 236 -24.85 -18.56 -9.23
N ARG A 237 -23.56 -18.17 -9.25
CA ARG A 237 -23.13 -16.77 -9.07
C ARG A 237 -23.23 -15.91 -10.33
N THR A 238 -23.48 -16.49 -11.51
CA THR A 238 -23.42 -15.77 -12.80
C THR A 238 -24.76 -15.73 -13.53
N LYS A 239 -25.89 -15.59 -12.83
CA LYS A 239 -27.09 -15.10 -13.54
C LYS A 239 -26.89 -13.59 -13.77
N PRO A 240 -26.67 -13.13 -15.01
CA PRO A 240 -26.64 -11.70 -15.28
C PRO A 240 -28.00 -11.14 -14.87
N VAL A 241 -27.99 -10.11 -14.04
CA VAL A 241 -29.19 -9.28 -13.80
C VAL A 241 -29.50 -8.64 -15.15
N GLN A 242 -30.59 -9.08 -15.77
CA GLN A 242 -31.12 -8.49 -17.00
C GLN A 242 -31.75 -7.14 -16.70
#